data_AF-A0A6G2Q930-F1
#
_entry.id   AF-A0A6G2Q930-F1
#
_cell.length_a   1.000
_cell.length_b   1.000
_cell.length_c   1.000
_cell.angle_alpha   90.00
_cell.angle_beta   90.00
_cell.angle_gamma   90.00
#
_symmetry.space_group_name_H-M   'P 1'
#
loop_
_entity.id
_entity.type
_entity.pdbx_description
1 polymer ?
#
loop_
_entity_poly.entity_id
_entity_poly.type
_entity_poly.pdbx_seq_one_letter_code
_entity_poly.pdbx_strand_id
1 'polypeptide(L)' 'MESNYDELDRRLVHALQIDGRAPFSTIAEALGVSDRTVARRYARLRS' A
#
# COMPACT_ATOMS: atom_id res chain seq x y z
N MET A 1 12.84 2.01 -16.60
CA MET A 1 11.97 1.47 -17.66
C MET A 1 10.91 0.66 -16.94
N GLU A 2 9.67 1.18 -16.97
CA GLU A 2 8.46 0.76 -16.24
C GLU A 2 8.67 0.26 -14.80
N SER A 3 8.47 1.15 -13.80
CA SER A 3 8.07 0.66 -12.48
C SER A 3 6.70 0.00 -12.65
N ASN A 4 6.68 -1.32 -12.80
CA ASN A 4 5.45 -2.10 -12.86
C ASN A 4 4.82 -2.12 -11.45
N TYR A 5 4.19 -0.99 -11.12
CA TYR A 5 3.28 -0.85 -10.00
C TYR A 5 1.97 -1.49 -10.41
N ASP A 6 1.55 -2.50 -9.65
CA ASP A 6 0.28 -3.15 -9.90
C ASP A 6 -0.88 -2.36 -9.28
N GLU A 7 -2.08 -2.89 -9.42
CA GLU A 7 -3.28 -2.26 -8.89
C GLU A 7 -3.24 -2.11 -7.37
N LEU A 8 -2.65 -3.08 -6.67
CA LEU A 8 -2.54 -3.02 -5.22
C LEU A 8 -1.58 -1.90 -4.78
N ASP A 9 -0.49 -1.70 -5.50
CA ASP A 9 0.43 -0.58 -5.28
C ASP A 9 -0.29 0.77 -5.45
N ARG A 10 -1.11 0.92 -6.49
CA ARG A 10 -1.92 2.14 -6.73
C ARG A 10 -2.95 2.38 -5.62
N ARG A 11 -3.67 1.34 -5.21
CA ARG A 11 -4.67 1.44 -4.13
C ARG A 11 -4.03 1.76 -2.78
N LEU A 12 -2.84 1.23 -2.51
CA LEU A 12 -2.05 1.57 -1.32
C LEU A 12 -1.65 3.05 -1.32
N VAL A 13 -1.12 3.56 -2.44
CA VAL A 13 -0.78 4.99 -2.56
C VAL A 13 -2.01 5.86 -2.35
N HIS A 14 -3.15 5.50 -2.95
CA HIS A 14 -4.40 6.23 -2.79
C HIS A 14 -4.86 6.26 -1.32
N ALA A 15 -4.78 5.14 -0.60
CA ALA A 15 -5.10 5.11 0.83
C ALA A 15 -4.19 6.04 1.66
N LEU A 16 -2.89 6.05 1.36
CA LEU A 16 -1.91 6.93 2.02
C LEU A 16 -2.08 8.41 1.65
N GLN A 17 -2.62 8.72 0.47
CA GLN A 17 -2.97 10.09 0.09
C GLN A 17 -4.16 10.62 0.89
N ILE A 18 -5.11 9.75 1.27
CA ILE A 18 -6.24 10.09 2.13
C ILE A 18 -5.77 10.26 3.58
N ASP A 19 -5.05 9.27 4.11
CA ASP A 19 -4.48 9.30 5.44
C ASP A 19 -3.11 8.62 5.47
N GLY A 20 -2.05 9.44 5.40
CA GLY A 20 -0.66 8.97 5.44
C GLY A 20 -0.19 8.49 6.82
N ARG A 21 -1.00 8.66 7.87
CA ARG A 21 -0.73 8.17 9.22
C ARG A 21 -1.55 6.93 9.58
N ALA A 22 -2.43 6.48 8.68
CA ALA A 22 -3.23 5.30 8.89
C ALA A 22 -2.33 4.08 9.18
N PRO A 23 -2.65 3.28 10.22
CA PRO A 23 -1.97 2.02 10.46
C PRO A 23 -2.08 1.08 9.25
N PHE A 24 -1.03 0.28 9.00
CA PHE A 24 -1.07 -0.70 7.91
C PHE A 24 -2.17 -1.74 8.07
N SER A 25 -2.60 -2.05 9.30
CA SER A 25 -3.75 -2.90 9.57
C SER A 25 -5.05 -2.32 9.01
N THR A 26 -5.29 -1.04 9.22
CA THR A 26 -6.46 -0.33 8.69
C THR A 26 -6.45 -0.29 7.17
N ILE A 27 -5.28 -0.03 6.57
CA ILE A 27 -5.15 -0.05 5.11
C ILE A 27 -5.33 -1.48 4.56
N ALA A 28 -4.79 -2.49 5.24
CA ALA A 28 -4.90 -3.89 4.85
C ALA A 28 -6.36 -4.37 4.85
N GLU A 29 -7.13 -4.01 5.88
CA GLU A 29 -8.57 -4.25 5.96
C GLU A 29 -9.31 -3.60 4.78
N ALA A 30 -9.06 -2.32 4.52
CA ALA A 30 -9.69 -1.58 3.41
C ALA A 30 -9.33 -2.15 2.02
N LEU A 31 -8.15 -2.76 1.88
CA LEU A 31 -7.66 -3.33 0.63
C LEU A 31 -7.96 -4.83 0.49
N GLY A 32 -8.47 -5.50 1.52
CA GLY A 32 -8.76 -6.93 1.52
C GLY A 32 -7.50 -7.81 1.47
N VAL A 33 -6.39 -7.35 2.06
CA VAL A 33 -5.10 -8.07 2.11
C VAL A 33 -4.58 -8.15 3.54
N SER A 34 -3.43 -8.81 3.74
CA SER A 34 -2.77 -8.83 5.04
C SER A 34 -1.85 -7.63 5.26
N ASP A 35 -1.67 -7.24 6.52
CA ASP A 35 -0.72 -6.20 6.96
C ASP A 35 0.69 -6.44 6.42
N ARG A 36 1.13 -7.71 6.41
CA ARG A 36 2.44 -8.12 5.87
C ARG A 36 2.54 -7.81 4.37
N THR A 37 1.44 -7.96 3.62
CA THR A 37 1.40 -7.61 2.21
C THR A 37 1.53 -6.11 2.02
N VAL A 38 0.78 -5.31 2.79
CA VAL A 38 0.88 -3.84 2.77
C VAL A 38 2.29 -3.36 3.10
N ALA A 39 2.90 -3.88 4.18
CA ALA A 39 4.25 -3.50 4.59
C ALA A 39 5.31 -3.81 3.51
N ARG A 40 5.24 -4.99 2.89
CA ARG A 40 6.15 -5.38 1.80
C ARG A 40 5.99 -4.46 0.57
N ARG A 41 4.75 -4.11 0.24
CA ARG A 41 4.43 -3.22 -0.89
C ARG A 41 4.94 -1.81 -0.63
N TYR A 42 4.67 -1.27 0.55
CA TYR A 42 5.16 0.04 0.97
C TYR A 42 6.68 0.14 0.94
N ALA A 43 7.39 -0.89 1.43
CA ALA A 43 8.86 -0.94 1.38
C ALA A 43 9.40 -0.85 -0.06
N ARG A 44 8.75 -1.54 -1.03
CA ARG A 44 9.09 -1.47 -2.45
C ARG A 44 8.81 -0.11 -3.09
N LEU A 45 7.81 0.64 -2.60
CA LEU A 45 7.51 1.99 -3.08
C LEU A 45 8.50 3.06 -2.56
N ARG A 46 9.22 2.76 -1.47
CA ARG A 46 10.17 3.67 -0.80
C ARG A 46 11.63 3.49 -1.23
N SER A 47 11.93 2.45 -2.02
CA SER A 47 13.26 2.16 -2.60
C SER A 47 13.40 2.76 -3.98
#